data_AF-A0A850HW00-F1
#
_entry.id   AF-A0A850HW00-F1
#
_cell.length_a   1.000
_cell.length_b   1.000
_cell.length_c   1.000
_cell.angle_alpha   90.00
_cell.angle_beta   90.00
_cell.angle_gamma   90.00
#
_symmetry.space_group_name_H-M   'P 1'
#
loop_
_entity.id
_entity.type
_entity.pdbx_description
1 polymer ?
#
loop_
_entity_poly.entity_id
_entity_poly.type
_entity_poly.pdbx_seq_one_letter_code
_entity_poly.pdbx_strand_id
1 'polypeptide(L)'
;MGQLQKSIHNVKESREMGERYMIFEEMMRDERKAGREEGALLAKRAFIFELLKDVGRISEELEVRIHELSDEEQLKVLHKLVAKAESIEDFEEKAKKVLA
;
A
#
# COMPACT_ATOMS: atom_id res chain seq x y z
N MET A 1 26.43 9.76 49.63
CA MET A 1 26.08 9.57 48.21
C MET A 1 24.66 9.00 48.14
N GLY A 2 23.54 9.72 48.13
CA GLY A 2 23.21 11.14 47.98
C GLY A 2 21.83 11.13 47.32
N GLN A 3 20.74 11.34 48.06
CA GLN A 3 19.35 11.18 47.56
C GLN A 3 19.11 11.92 46.23
N LEU A 4 19.79 13.06 46.05
CA LEU A 4 19.82 13.84 44.81
C LEU A 4 20.29 13.04 43.57
N GLN A 5 21.31 12.20 43.69
CA GLN A 5 21.79 11.37 42.57
C GLN A 5 20.75 10.34 42.13
N LYS A 6 20.01 9.76 43.09
CA LYS A 6 18.91 8.82 42.79
C LYS A 6 17.76 9.54 42.09
N SER A 7 17.38 10.73 42.54
CA SER A 7 16.35 11.54 41.88
C SER A 7 16.76 11.93 40.46
N ILE A 8 18.01 12.35 40.25
CA ILE A 8 18.53 12.67 38.91
C ILE A 8 18.50 11.44 38.00
N HIS A 9 18.90 10.27 38.50
CA HIS A 9 18.86 9.02 37.74
C HIS A 9 17.43 8.67 37.30
N ASN A 10 16.46 8.70 38.22
CA ASN A 10 15.07 8.38 37.92
C ASN A 10 14.43 9.36 36.91
N VAL A 11 14.75 10.65 37.00
CA VAL A 11 14.27 11.66 36.03
C VAL A 11 14.83 11.39 34.64
N LYS A 12 16.11 11.02 34.54
CA LYS A 12 16.75 10.66 33.26
C LYS A 12 16.13 9.41 32.67
N GLU A 13 15.97 8.35 33.46
CA GLU A 13 15.35 7.10 33.03
C GLU A 13 13.91 7.34 32.55
N SER A 14 13.11 8.10 33.30
CA SER A 14 11.74 8.45 32.89
C SER A 14 11.71 9.24 31.57
N ARG A 15 12.68 10.12 31.34
CA ARG A 15 12.79 10.88 30.09
C ARG A 15 13.21 9.98 28.93
N GLU A 16 14.22 9.14 29.12
CA GLU A 16 14.67 8.16 28.11
C GLU A 16 13.54 7.20 27.72
N MET A 17 12.73 6.76 28.69
CA MET A 17 11.53 5.96 28.42
C MET A 17 10.46 6.73 27.65
N GLY A 18 10.26 8.03 27.96
CA GLY A 18 9.35 8.89 27.20
C GLY A 18 9.82 9.08 25.74
N GLU A 19 11.11 9.26 25.52
CA GLU A 19 11.71 9.36 24.18
C GLU A 19 11.53 8.05 23.38
N ARG A 20 11.79 6.89 24.02
CA ARG A 20 11.53 5.57 23.41
C ARG A 20 10.05 5.36 23.05
N TYR A 21 9.14 5.81 23.92
CA TYR A 21 7.71 5.72 23.66
C TYR A 21 7.29 6.57 22.47
N MET A 22 7.78 7.82 22.37
CA MET A 22 7.52 8.67 21.20
C MET A 22 8.01 8.03 19.90
N ILE A 23 9.24 7.50 19.87
CA ILE A 23 9.77 6.81 18.68
C ILE A 23 8.87 5.63 18.30
N PHE A 24 8.42 4.85 19.29
CA PHE A 24 7.50 3.75 19.05
C PHE A 24 6.14 4.22 18.50
N GLU A 25 5.58 5.29 19.03
CA GLU A 25 4.33 5.86 18.50
C GLU A 25 4.47 6.36 17.07
N GLU A 26 5.59 6.99 16.72
CA GLU A 26 5.89 7.42 15.36
C GLU A 26 5.97 6.22 14.41
N MET A 27 6.74 5.18 14.77
CA MET A 27 6.79 3.93 14.00
C MET A 27 5.38 3.32 13.82
N MET A 28 4.56 3.30 14.87
CA MET A 28 3.18 2.79 14.80
C MET A 28 2.24 3.68 13.97
N ARG A 29 2.55 4.96 13.76
CA ARG A 29 1.80 5.83 12.85
C ARG A 29 2.19 5.56 11.41
N ASP A 30 3.49 5.40 11.16
CA ASP A 30 4.02 5.09 9.84
C ASP A 30 3.53 3.72 9.35
N GLU A 31 3.57 2.70 10.21
CA GLU A 31 3.06 1.35 9.90
C GLU A 31 1.57 1.39 9.53
N ARG A 32 0.76 2.14 10.30
CA ARG A 32 -0.66 2.32 9.98
C ARG A 32 -0.87 3.13 8.69
N LYS A 33 0.04 4.02 8.32
CA LYS A 33 -0.04 4.77 7.06
C LYS A 33 0.26 3.84 5.89
N ALA A 34 1.36 3.08 5.97
CA ALA A 34 1.74 2.08 4.98
C ALA A 34 0.62 1.05 4.76
N GLY A 35 0.03 0.52 5.84
CA GLY A 35 -1.08 -0.42 5.73
C GLY A 35 -2.34 0.16 5.06
N ARG A 36 -2.62 1.45 5.24
CA ARG A 36 -3.74 2.10 4.52
C ARG A 36 -3.44 2.29 3.03
N GLU A 37 -2.21 2.66 2.70
CA GLU A 37 -1.75 2.82 1.32
C GLU A 37 -1.80 1.48 0.58
N GLU A 38 -1.28 0.42 1.18
CA GLU A 38 -1.33 -0.94 0.63
C GLU A 38 -2.77 -1.45 0.49
N GLY A 39 -3.62 -1.21 1.50
CA GLY A 39 -5.05 -1.54 1.43
C GLY A 39 -5.77 -0.83 0.27
N ALA A 40 -5.41 0.43 -0.02
CA ALA A 40 -5.96 1.15 -1.17
C ALA A 40 -5.52 0.54 -2.51
N LEU A 41 -4.25 0.15 -2.64
CA LEU A 41 -3.75 -0.54 -3.83
C LEU A 41 -4.44 -1.90 -4.04
N LEU A 42 -4.58 -2.70 -2.98
CA LEU A 42 -5.28 -3.99 -3.01
C LEU A 42 -6.74 -3.82 -3.45
N ALA A 43 -7.45 -2.82 -2.93
CA ALA A 43 -8.83 -2.53 -3.33
C ALA A 43 -8.93 -2.17 -4.82
N LYS A 44 -8.00 -1.36 -5.35
CA LYS A 44 -7.99 -1.03 -6.78
C LYS A 44 -7.74 -2.25 -7.66
N ARG A 45 -6.78 -3.11 -7.30
CA ARG A 45 -6.54 -4.39 -8.00
C ARG A 45 -7.80 -5.24 -7.99
N ALA A 46 -8.46 -5.37 -6.84
CA ALA A 46 -9.70 -6.13 -6.72
C ALA A 46 -10.82 -5.59 -7.64
N PHE A 47 -11.00 -4.27 -7.74
CA PHE A 47 -11.98 -3.68 -8.66
C PHE A 47 -11.66 -3.94 -10.14
N ILE A 48 -10.38 -3.92 -10.53
CA ILE A 48 -9.99 -4.28 -11.89
C ILE A 48 -10.40 -5.72 -12.20
N PHE A 49 -10.06 -6.66 -11.31
CA PHE A 49 -10.39 -8.07 -11.50
C PHE A 49 -11.89 -8.35 -11.42
N GLU A 50 -12.64 -7.62 -10.61
CA GLU A 50 -14.09 -7.75 -10.56
C GLU A 50 -14.72 -7.40 -11.92
N LEU A 51 -14.31 -6.28 -12.52
CA LEU A 51 -14.80 -5.89 -13.85
C LEU A 51 -14.36 -6.86 -14.95
N LEU A 52 -13.15 -7.43 -14.84
CA LEU A 52 -12.68 -8.44 -15.78
C LEU A 52 -13.55 -9.71 -15.79
N LYS A 53 -14.22 -10.07 -14.68
CA LYS A 53 -15.12 -11.24 -14.67
C LYS A 53 -16.24 -11.15 -15.70
N ASP A 54 -16.70 -9.94 -16.00
CA ASP A 54 -17.76 -9.70 -16.98
C ASP A 54 -17.22 -9.62 -18.42
N VAL A 55 -15.94 -9.27 -18.60
CA VAL A 55 -15.30 -9.07 -19.92
C VAL A 55 -14.63 -10.34 -20.42
N GLY A 56 -13.92 -11.06 -19.55
CA GLY A 56 -13.16 -12.25 -19.90
C GLY A 56 -11.88 -12.43 -19.08
N ARG A 57 -11.15 -13.52 -19.36
CA ARG A 57 -9.92 -13.86 -18.65
C ARG A 57 -8.70 -13.31 -19.38
N ILE A 58 -7.87 -12.55 -18.67
CA ILE A 58 -6.56 -12.10 -19.15
C ILE A 58 -5.51 -13.22 -19.12
N SER A 59 -4.40 -12.98 -19.81
CA SER A 59 -3.17 -13.78 -19.73
C SER A 59 -2.59 -13.81 -18.31
N GLU A 60 -2.01 -14.95 -17.94
CA GLU A 60 -1.38 -15.17 -16.63
C GLU A 60 -0.24 -14.16 -16.35
N GLU A 61 0.55 -13.82 -17.38
CA GLU A 61 1.59 -12.79 -17.26
C GLU A 61 1.00 -11.43 -16.84
N LEU A 62 -0.12 -11.03 -17.47
CA LEU A 62 -0.76 -9.75 -17.15
C LEU A 62 -1.42 -9.79 -15.77
N GLU A 63 -1.99 -10.92 -15.39
CA GLU A 63 -2.57 -11.15 -14.05
C GLU A 63 -1.52 -10.96 -12.95
N VAL A 64 -0.35 -11.60 -13.07
CA VAL A 64 0.77 -11.43 -12.13
C VAL A 64 1.22 -9.96 -12.09
N ARG A 65 1.41 -9.34 -13.25
CA ARG A 65 1.85 -7.93 -13.32
C ARG A 65 0.88 -6.99 -12.63
N ILE A 66 -0.43 -7.15 -12.81
CA ILE A 66 -1.44 -6.31 -12.14
C ILE A 66 -1.46 -6.59 -10.63
N HIS A 67 -1.29 -7.84 -10.21
CA HIS A 67 -1.25 -8.21 -8.80
C HIS A 67 -0.08 -7.59 -8.03
N GLU A 68 1.08 -7.46 -8.67
CA GLU A 68 2.31 -6.89 -8.09
C GLU A 68 2.42 -5.37 -8.28
N LEU A 69 1.52 -4.76 -9.04
CA LEU A 69 1.60 -3.35 -9.42
C LEU A 69 1.36 -2.41 -8.23
N SER A 70 2.39 -1.69 -7.80
CA SER A 70 2.29 -0.72 -6.69
C SER A 70 2.11 0.74 -7.15
N ASP A 71 2.15 1.00 -8.46
CA ASP A 71 1.88 2.34 -9.01
C ASP A 71 0.36 2.62 -9.02
N GLU A 72 -0.05 3.55 -8.17
CA GLU A 72 -1.46 3.91 -8.00
C GLU A 72 -2.09 4.51 -9.27
N GLU A 73 -1.33 5.28 -10.05
CA GLU A 73 -1.84 5.98 -11.22
C GLU A 73 -1.98 5.01 -12.39
N GLN A 74 -1.04 4.06 -12.56
CA GLN A 74 -1.20 2.95 -13.50
C GLN A 74 -2.43 2.09 -13.14
N LEU A 75 -2.63 1.73 -11.87
CA LEU A 75 -3.84 1.00 -11.42
C LEU A 75 -5.13 1.78 -11.73
N LYS A 76 -5.13 3.09 -11.54
CA LYS A 76 -6.29 3.95 -11.84
C LYS A 76 -6.57 4.02 -13.35
N VAL A 77 -5.54 4.05 -14.19
CA VAL A 77 -5.69 3.99 -15.65
C VAL A 77 -6.24 2.62 -16.05
N LEU A 78 -5.69 1.52 -15.52
CA LEU A 78 -6.18 0.17 -15.78
C LEU A 78 -7.64 -0.02 -15.37
N HIS A 79 -8.04 0.49 -14.20
CA HIS A 79 -9.44 0.45 -13.75
C HIS A 79 -10.39 1.16 -14.73
N LYS A 80 -9.98 2.31 -15.27
CA LYS A 80 -10.76 3.02 -16.29
C LYS A 80 -10.76 2.30 -17.64
N LEU A 81 -9.67 1.59 -17.96
CA LEU A 81 -9.56 0.82 -19.21
C LEU A 81 -10.49 -0.38 -19.19
N VAL A 82 -10.48 -1.20 -18.14
CA VAL A 82 -11.37 -2.36 -18.05
C VAL A 82 -12.84 -1.94 -18.05
N ALA A 83 -13.20 -0.84 -17.37
CA ALA A 83 -14.57 -0.33 -17.35
C ALA A 83 -15.09 0.14 -18.73
N LYS A 84 -14.19 0.36 -19.70
CA LYS A 84 -14.51 0.80 -21.06
C LYS A 84 -14.16 -0.24 -22.13
N ALA A 85 -13.61 -1.38 -21.72
CA ALA A 85 -13.14 -2.38 -22.65
C ALA A 85 -14.35 -3.06 -23.31
N GLU A 86 -14.32 -3.14 -24.64
CA GLU A 86 -15.36 -3.85 -25.41
C GLU A 86 -15.05 -5.34 -25.55
N SER A 87 -13.78 -5.73 -25.34
CA SER A 87 -13.32 -7.11 -25.31
C SER A 87 -12.07 -7.27 -24.43
N ILE A 88 -11.71 -8.52 -24.14
CA ILE A 88 -10.51 -8.84 -23.37
C ILE A 88 -9.23 -8.46 -24.13
N GLU A 89 -9.21 -8.64 -25.45
CA GLU A 89 -8.07 -8.30 -26.31
C GLU A 89 -7.84 -6.78 -26.33
N ASP A 90 -8.91 -5.98 -26.41
CA ASP A 90 -8.82 -4.51 -26.33
C ASP A 90 -8.23 -4.05 -25.00
N PHE A 91 -8.67 -4.67 -23.89
CA PHE A 91 -8.09 -4.40 -22.59
C PHE A 91 -6.60 -4.77 -22.55
N GLU A 92 -6.23 -5.98 -22.96
CA GLU A 92 -4.84 -6.45 -22.87
C GLU A 92 -3.88 -5.58 -23.69
N GLU A 93 -4.27 -5.18 -24.92
CA GLU A 93 -3.42 -4.35 -25.77
C GLU A 93 -3.15 -2.98 -25.12
N LYS A 94 -4.19 -2.36 -24.57
CA LYS A 94 -4.06 -1.06 -23.90
C LYS A 94 -3.33 -1.19 -22.56
N ALA A 95 -3.58 -2.24 -21.79
CA ALA A 95 -2.91 -2.50 -20.53
C ALA A 95 -1.39 -2.70 -20.72
N LYS A 96 -0.98 -3.44 -21.76
CA LYS A 96 0.45 -3.61 -22.10
C LYS A 96 1.15 -2.28 -22.36
N LYS A 97 0.48 -1.29 -22.97
CA LYS A 97 1.02 0.06 -23.21
C LYS A 97 1.15 0.88 -21.92
N VAL A 98 0.26 0.68 -20.95
CA VAL A 98 0.32 1.36 -19.65
C VAL A 98 1.43 0.80 -18.77
N LEU A 99 1.70 -0.50 -18.89
CA LEU A 99 2.65 -1.23 -18.05
C LEU A 99 4.05 -1.36 -18.66
N ALA A 100 4.27 -0.91 -19.89
CA ALA A 100 5.57 -0.88 -20.56
C ALA A 100 6.46 0.23 -19.98
#